data_AF-A0AAW2SJQ9-F1
#
_entry.id   AF-A0AAW2SJQ9-F1
#
_cell.length_a   1.000
_cell.length_b   1.000
_cell.length_c   1.000
_cell.angle_alpha   90.00
_cell.angle_beta   90.00
_cell.angle_gamma   90.00
#
_symmetry.space_group_name_H-M   'P 1'
#
loop_
_entity.id
_entity.type
_entity.pdbx_description
1 polymer ?
#
loop_
_entity_poly.entity_id
_entity_poly.type
_entity_poly.pdbx_seq_one_letter_code
_entity_poly.pdbx_strand_id
1 'polypeptide(L)'
;MHEAHYAPYAMHPGSTKMYRDLRPYYWWPTMKKDVAVFVARCLTCQQVKAEHQAPAGKLHPLSIPEWKWEKITMNFIVGLPRTFRKHDAIWVVVDRLTRSAHFLPIHQNDSLDKLAELYVSEIVRLHGIPTSIVSDRDPRFTSHFRGSLQRALGTKLHFSTAFHPQTDG
;
A
#
# COMPACT_ATOMS: atom_id res chain seq x y z
N MET A 1 -9.45 -34.63 17.75
CA MET A 1 -9.07 -33.30 17.22
C MET A 1 -8.81 -33.31 15.72
N HIS A 2 -8.03 -34.26 15.18
CA HIS A 2 -7.73 -34.31 13.74
C HIS A 2 -8.99 -34.42 12.86
N GLU A 3 -9.89 -35.35 13.16
CA GLU A 3 -11.16 -35.52 12.43
C GLU A 3 -12.03 -34.25 12.48
N ALA A 4 -12.22 -33.67 13.67
CA ALA A 4 -12.99 -32.45 13.87
C ALA A 4 -12.41 -31.18 13.19
N HIS A 5 -11.21 -31.26 12.60
CA HIS A 5 -10.58 -30.13 11.92
C HIS A 5 -10.33 -30.38 10.42
N TYR A 6 -9.85 -31.57 10.07
CA TYR A 6 -9.42 -31.94 8.73
C TYR A 6 -10.48 -32.72 7.93
N ALA A 7 -11.56 -33.18 8.57
CA ALA A 7 -12.62 -33.84 7.81
C ALA A 7 -13.19 -32.88 6.75
N PRO A 8 -13.50 -33.34 5.53
CA PRO A 8 -14.02 -32.49 4.45
C PRO A 8 -15.26 -31.68 4.88
N TYR A 9 -16.12 -32.27 5.72
CA TYR A 9 -17.32 -31.64 6.25
C TYR A 9 -17.06 -30.65 7.41
N ALA A 10 -15.90 -30.73 8.08
CA ALA A 10 -15.56 -29.83 9.17
C ALA A 10 -15.10 -28.45 8.67
N MET A 11 -14.53 -28.40 7.46
CA MET A 11 -14.09 -27.17 6.77
C MET A 11 -13.12 -26.32 7.62
N HIS A 12 -12.12 -26.93 8.25
CA HIS A 12 -11.08 -26.22 9.01
C HIS A 12 -11.64 -25.16 9.97
N PRO A 13 -12.48 -25.54 10.95
CA PRO A 13 -13.13 -24.59 11.85
C PRO A 13 -12.09 -23.81 12.66
N GLY A 14 -12.41 -22.54 12.98
CA GLY A 14 -11.62 -21.75 13.93
C GLY A 14 -11.66 -22.35 15.34
N SER A 15 -10.72 -21.97 16.20
CA SER A 15 -10.57 -22.51 17.56
C SER A 15 -11.86 -22.45 18.38
N THR A 16 -12.58 -21.32 18.34
CA THR A 16 -13.85 -21.14 19.04
C THR A 16 -14.96 -22.08 18.55
N LYS A 17 -15.07 -22.24 17.22
CA LYS A 17 -16.06 -23.14 16.61
C LYS A 17 -15.74 -24.59 16.95
N MET A 18 -14.50 -25.01 16.72
CA MET A 18 -14.04 -26.36 17.02
C MET A 18 -14.24 -26.74 18.51
N TYR A 19 -13.99 -25.81 19.44
CA TYR A 19 -14.25 -26.02 20.86
C TYR A 19 -15.74 -26.22 21.15
N ARG A 20 -16.63 -25.42 20.53
CA ARG A 20 -18.08 -25.54 20.70
C ARG A 20 -18.62 -26.85 20.15
N ASP A 21 -18.06 -27.35 19.06
CA ASP A 21 -18.48 -28.60 18.42
C ASP A 21 -18.03 -29.83 19.23
N LEU A 22 -16.86 -29.76 19.87
CA LEU A 22 -16.32 -30.86 20.70
C LEU A 22 -16.91 -30.92 22.11
N ARG A 23 -17.21 -29.77 22.71
CA ARG A 23 -17.66 -29.65 24.12
C ARG A 23 -18.87 -30.53 24.50
N PRO A 24 -19.88 -30.77 23.64
CA PRO A 24 -21.01 -31.61 24.01
C PRO A 24 -20.66 -33.10 24.18
N TYR A 25 -19.59 -33.56 23.53
CA TYR A 25 -19.25 -35.00 23.44
C TYR A 25 -17.98 -35.37 24.21
N TYR A 26 -17.08 -34.40 24.42
CA TYR A 26 -15.77 -34.64 25.02
C TYR A 26 -15.44 -33.58 26.05
N TRP A 27 -14.64 -33.97 27.06
CA TRP A 27 -14.16 -33.07 28.08
C TRP A 27 -12.78 -33.48 28.60
N TRP A 28 -11.88 -32.51 28.77
CA TRP A 28 -10.63 -32.65 29.51
C TRP A 28 -10.14 -31.28 30.01
N PRO A 29 -9.25 -31.22 31.03
CA PRO A 29 -8.92 -29.96 31.74
C PRO A 29 -8.35 -28.84 30.86
N THR A 30 -7.64 -29.17 29.77
CA THR A 30 -6.98 -28.21 28.87
C THR A 30 -7.64 -28.09 27.50
N MET A 31 -8.87 -28.59 27.32
CA MET A 31 -9.54 -28.70 26.02
C MET A 31 -9.53 -27.43 25.18
N LYS A 32 -9.88 -26.29 25.79
CA LYS A 32 -9.90 -25.02 25.07
C LYS A 32 -8.50 -24.59 24.61
N LYS A 33 -7.48 -24.81 25.43
CA LYS A 33 -6.08 -24.49 25.13
C LYS A 33 -5.55 -25.40 24.02
N ASP A 34 -5.81 -26.69 24.12
CA ASP A 34 -5.29 -27.67 23.17
C ASP A 34 -5.94 -27.49 21.78
N VAL A 35 -7.25 -27.20 21.74
CA VAL A 35 -7.94 -26.84 20.49
C VAL A 35 -7.35 -25.58 19.87
N ALA A 36 -7.05 -24.54 20.67
CA ALA A 36 -6.43 -23.33 20.17
C ALA A 36 -5.03 -23.59 19.60
N VAL A 37 -4.19 -24.34 20.32
CA VAL A 37 -2.84 -24.72 19.86
C VAL A 37 -2.90 -25.58 18.60
N PHE A 38 -3.86 -26.51 18.52
CA PHE A 38 -4.03 -27.40 17.38
C PHE A 38 -4.41 -26.61 16.12
N VAL A 39 -5.43 -25.75 16.19
CA VAL A 39 -5.86 -24.91 15.06
C VAL A 39 -4.76 -23.93 14.66
N ALA A 40 -4.03 -23.36 15.63
CA ALA A 40 -2.92 -22.44 15.37
C ALA A 40 -1.75 -23.10 14.62
N ARG A 41 -1.61 -24.43 14.64
CA ARG A 41 -0.57 -25.17 13.91
C ARG A 41 -1.00 -25.62 12.50
N CYS A 42 -2.24 -25.39 12.11
CA CYS A 42 -2.73 -25.76 10.79
C CYS A 42 -2.24 -24.78 9.72
N LEU A 43 -1.33 -25.23 8.84
CA LEU A 43 -0.78 -24.42 7.75
C LEU A 43 -1.87 -23.84 6.83
N THR A 44 -2.88 -24.63 6.47
CA THR A 44 -4.01 -24.17 5.64
C THR A 44 -4.77 -23.04 6.31
N CYS A 45 -5.01 -23.14 7.63
CA CYS A 45 -5.66 -22.06 8.38
C CYS A 45 -4.79 -20.81 8.45
N GLN A 46 -3.49 -20.96 8.67
CA GLN A 46 -2.55 -19.82 8.74
C GLN A 46 -2.45 -19.07 7.41
N GLN A 47 -2.53 -19.77 6.29
CA GLN A 47 -2.42 -19.16 4.96
C GLN A 47 -3.72 -18.52 4.48
N VAL A 48 -4.87 -19.11 4.82
CA VAL A 48 -6.16 -18.72 4.23
C VAL A 48 -6.98 -17.81 5.15
N LYS A 49 -6.84 -17.92 6.48
CA LYS A 49 -7.64 -17.10 7.40
C LYS A 49 -6.98 -15.75 7.60
N ALA A 50 -7.75 -14.70 7.30
CA ALA A 50 -7.36 -13.34 7.65
C ALA A 50 -7.17 -13.19 9.17
N GLU A 51 -6.04 -12.60 9.57
CA GLU A 51 -5.88 -12.13 10.94
C GLU A 51 -6.86 -10.97 11.19
N HIS A 52 -7.73 -11.15 12.18
CA HIS A 52 -8.63 -10.09 12.66
C HIS A 52 -7.98 -9.32 13.81
N GLN A 53 -6.66 -9.09 13.75
CA GLN A 53 -6.00 -8.22 14.71
C GLN A 53 -6.55 -6.80 14.54
N ALA A 54 -6.66 -6.07 15.65
CA ALA A 54 -6.95 -4.64 15.57
C ALA A 54 -5.89 -3.97 14.68
N PRO A 55 -6.26 -3.04 13.80
CA PRO A 55 -5.31 -2.36 12.94
C PRO A 55 -4.18 -1.75 13.77
N ALA A 56 -2.96 -1.81 13.23
CA ALA A 56 -1.75 -1.36 13.89
C ALA A 56 -1.80 0.15 14.19
N GLY A 57 -2.24 0.51 15.39
CA GLY A 57 -2.18 1.88 15.92
C GLY A 57 -3.09 2.91 15.24
N LYS A 58 -3.17 4.10 15.84
CA LYS A 58 -3.80 5.26 15.21
C LYS A 58 -2.85 5.80 14.15
N LEU A 59 -3.38 6.06 12.96
CA LEU A 59 -2.67 6.78 11.92
C LEU A 59 -2.18 8.11 12.49
N HIS A 60 -0.88 8.38 12.38
CA HIS A 60 -0.38 9.73 12.53
C HIS A 60 -0.54 10.42 11.19
N PRO A 61 -1.54 11.30 11.00
CA PRO A 61 -1.66 12.06 9.78
C PRO A 61 -0.37 12.87 9.56
N LEU A 62 0.15 12.81 8.34
CA LEU A 62 1.29 13.63 7.94
C LEU A 62 0.94 15.11 8.18
N SER A 63 1.89 15.87 8.73
CA SER A 63 1.68 17.27 9.06
C SER A 63 1.06 18.04 7.91
N ILE A 64 0.04 18.85 8.24
CA ILE A 64 -0.65 19.72 7.28
C ILE A 64 0.40 20.72 6.74
N PRO A 65 0.50 20.92 5.42
CA PRO A 65 1.40 21.92 4.86
C PRO A 65 0.95 23.34 5.23
N GLU A 66 1.88 24.28 5.35
CA GLU A 66 1.54 25.69 5.62
C GLU A 66 1.27 26.44 4.31
N TRP A 67 1.90 26.01 3.22
CA TRP A 67 1.76 26.62 1.90
C TRP A 67 1.31 25.65 0.82
N LYS A 68 0.61 26.20 -0.19
CA LYS A 68 0.22 25.47 -1.40
C LYS A 68 1.47 24.95 -2.10
N TRP A 69 1.41 23.74 -2.63
CA TRP A 69 2.49 23.10 -3.39
C TRP A 69 3.79 22.86 -2.59
N GLU A 70 3.76 23.09 -1.28
CA GLU A 70 4.89 22.81 -0.39
C GLU A 70 5.10 21.30 -0.24
N LYS A 71 4.02 20.55 0.01
CA LYS A 71 4.05 19.09 0.14
C LYS A 71 3.06 18.47 -0.83
N ILE A 72 3.54 17.56 -1.67
CA ILE A 72 2.73 16.94 -2.71
C ILE A 72 2.72 15.41 -2.59
N THR A 73 1.69 14.79 -3.14
CA THR A 73 1.64 13.34 -3.37
C THR A 73 1.75 13.02 -4.86
N MET A 74 2.32 11.87 -5.21
CA MET A 74 2.50 11.41 -6.59
C MET A 74 2.08 9.96 -6.76
N ASN A 75 1.21 9.69 -7.73
CA ASN A 75 0.68 8.34 -8.02
C ASN A 75 0.61 8.07 -9.53
N PHE A 76 0.51 6.81 -9.92
CA PHE A 76 0.34 6.36 -11.31
C PHE A 76 -0.91 5.52 -11.49
N ILE A 77 -1.67 5.88 -12.53
CA ILE A 77 -2.73 5.04 -13.06
C ILE A 77 -2.16 4.35 -14.30
N VAL A 78 -1.94 3.04 -14.23
CA VAL A 78 -1.35 2.23 -15.31
C VAL A 78 -2.34 1.24 -15.91
N GLY A 79 -1.98 0.62 -17.03
CA GLY A 79 -2.81 -0.38 -17.70
C GLY A 79 -3.98 0.24 -18.45
N LEU A 80 -3.87 1.52 -18.85
CA LEU A 80 -4.91 2.19 -19.61
C LEU A 80 -4.82 1.82 -21.10
N PRO A 81 -5.95 1.90 -21.84
CA PRO A 81 -5.92 1.75 -23.29
C PRO A 81 -4.96 2.75 -23.93
N ARG A 82 -4.13 2.25 -24.85
CA ARG A 82 -3.13 3.08 -25.51
C ARG A 82 -3.78 4.12 -26.41
N THR A 83 -3.42 5.38 -26.21
CA THR A 83 -3.88 6.51 -27.04
C THR A 83 -3.15 6.56 -28.39
N PHE A 84 -3.66 7.35 -29.36
CA PHE A 84 -2.97 7.61 -30.63
C PHE A 84 -1.55 8.19 -30.45
N ARG A 85 -1.35 8.99 -29.40
CA ARG A 85 -0.05 9.55 -29.01
C ARG A 85 0.82 8.56 -28.22
N LYS A 86 0.40 7.29 -28.16
CA LYS A 86 1.12 6.17 -27.52
C LYS A 86 1.24 6.23 -26.01
N HIS A 87 0.50 7.08 -25.30
CA HIS A 87 0.40 7.04 -23.83
C HIS A 87 -0.55 5.94 -23.36
N ASP A 88 -0.21 5.25 -22.28
CA ASP A 88 -0.95 4.12 -21.67
C ASP A 88 -1.00 4.21 -20.13
N ALA A 89 -0.56 5.34 -19.56
CA ALA A 89 -0.61 5.63 -18.14
C ALA A 89 -0.84 7.12 -17.87
N ILE A 90 -1.31 7.44 -16.66
CA ILE A 90 -1.47 8.80 -16.16
C ILE A 90 -0.63 8.94 -14.90
N TRP A 91 0.22 9.96 -14.85
CA TRP A 91 0.92 10.38 -13.65
C TRP A 91 0.12 11.49 -12.97
N VAL A 92 -0.30 11.21 -11.74
CA VAL A 92 -1.08 12.10 -10.90
C VAL A 92 -0.16 12.79 -9.90
N VAL A 93 -0.20 14.12 -9.84
CA VAL A 93 0.54 14.93 -8.87
C VAL A 93 -0.45 15.81 -8.12
N VAL A 94 -0.55 15.67 -6.80
CA VAL A 94 -1.58 16.34 -5.99
C VAL A 94 -0.94 17.18 -4.90
N ASP A 95 -1.38 18.43 -4.77
CA ASP A 95 -1.06 19.29 -3.63
C ASP A 95 -1.81 18.83 -2.38
N ARG A 96 -1.09 18.57 -1.27
CA ARG A 96 -1.72 18.08 -0.04
C ARG A 96 -2.59 19.12 0.66
N LEU A 97 -2.31 20.41 0.46
CA LEU A 97 -3.06 21.48 1.11
C LEU A 97 -4.37 21.78 0.38
N THR A 98 -4.30 22.12 -0.90
CA THR A 98 -5.47 22.55 -1.69
C THR A 98 -6.21 21.40 -2.36
N ARG A 99 -5.62 20.19 -2.38
CA ARG A 99 -6.09 19.03 -3.16
C ARG A 99 -6.15 19.28 -4.68
N SER A 100 -5.49 20.34 -5.17
CA SER A 100 -5.32 20.60 -6.60
C SER A 100 -4.45 19.50 -7.22
N ALA A 101 -4.87 18.96 -8.37
CA ALA A 101 -4.20 17.85 -9.02
C ALA A 101 -3.80 18.18 -10.46
N HIS A 102 -2.65 17.63 -10.87
CA HIS A 102 -2.18 17.60 -12.26
C HIS A 102 -2.19 16.16 -12.75
N PHE A 103 -2.69 15.94 -13.97
CA PHE A 103 -2.79 14.63 -14.61
C PHE A 103 -1.95 14.65 -15.88
N LEU A 104 -0.77 14.05 -15.82
CA LEU A 104 0.19 14.05 -16.91
C LEU A 104 0.10 12.74 -17.69
N PRO A 105 -0.20 12.76 -18.99
CA PRO A 105 -0.19 11.54 -19.79
C PRO A 105 1.25 11.06 -19.98
N ILE A 106 1.50 9.78 -19.69
CA ILE A 106 2.82 9.17 -19.82
C ILE A 106 2.72 7.80 -20.48
N HIS A 107 3.85 7.26 -20.90
CA HIS A 107 3.98 5.87 -21.26
C HIS A 107 4.58 5.08 -20.08
N GLN A 108 4.09 3.88 -19.82
CA GLN A 108 4.50 3.06 -18.68
C GLN A 108 6.01 2.77 -18.68
N ASN A 109 6.62 2.71 -19.87
CA ASN A 109 8.05 2.48 -20.07
C ASN A 109 8.85 3.77 -20.37
N ASP A 110 8.31 4.95 -20.06
CA ASP A 110 9.09 6.18 -20.19
C ASP A 110 10.33 6.14 -19.28
N SER A 111 11.45 6.66 -19.79
CA SER A 111 12.68 6.75 -19.02
C SER A 111 12.54 7.74 -17.87
N LEU A 112 13.32 7.51 -16.81
CA LEU A 112 13.29 8.36 -15.61
C LEU A 112 13.72 9.80 -15.89
N ASP A 113 14.65 9.99 -16.83
CA ASP A 113 15.09 11.32 -17.25
C ASP A 113 13.96 12.06 -17.99
N LYS A 114 13.22 11.37 -18.87
CA LYS A 114 12.03 11.94 -19.53
C LYS A 114 10.93 12.31 -18.53
N LEU A 115 10.71 11.47 -17.52
CA LEU A 115 9.76 11.77 -16.44
C LEU A 115 10.23 12.98 -15.61
N ALA A 116 11.53 13.09 -15.33
CA ALA A 116 12.09 14.23 -14.60
C ALA A 116 11.94 15.55 -15.40
N GLU A 117 12.23 15.53 -16.70
CA GLU A 117 12.02 16.68 -17.59
C GLU A 117 10.55 17.10 -17.63
N LEU A 118 9.63 16.14 -17.80
CA LEU A 118 8.19 16.40 -17.79
C LEU A 118 7.72 16.99 -16.46
N TYR A 119 8.25 16.49 -15.34
CA TYR A 119 7.94 17.03 -14.02
C TYR A 119 8.40 18.49 -13.87
N VAL A 120 9.61 18.80 -14.35
CA VAL A 120 10.11 20.18 -14.33
C VAL A 120 9.24 21.07 -15.21
N SER A 121 8.90 20.62 -16.43
CA SER A 121 8.15 21.42 -17.41
C SER A 121 6.70 21.66 -17.00
N GLU A 122 6.05 20.69 -16.35
CA GLU A 122 4.62 20.79 -16.02
C GLU A 122 4.36 21.20 -14.57
N ILE A 123 5.16 20.74 -13.61
CA ILE A 123 4.92 20.99 -12.18
C ILE A 123 5.80 22.13 -11.68
N VAL A 124 7.13 21.98 -11.80
CA VAL A 124 8.07 22.96 -11.20
C VAL A 124 7.95 24.33 -11.87
N ARG A 125 7.74 24.37 -13.19
CA ARG A 125 7.50 25.61 -13.93
C ARG A 125 6.31 26.41 -13.39
N LEU A 126 5.27 25.73 -12.90
CA LEU A 126 4.03 26.38 -12.45
C LEU A 126 4.03 26.69 -10.96
N HIS A 127 4.59 25.79 -10.15
CA HIS A 127 4.41 25.83 -8.70
C HIS A 127 5.70 25.94 -7.90
N GLY A 128 6.85 25.85 -8.56
CA GLY A 128 8.15 25.75 -7.93
C GLY A 128 8.49 24.34 -7.44
N ILE A 129 9.57 24.25 -6.66
CA ILE A 129 10.07 22.97 -6.15
C ILE A 129 9.40 22.68 -4.79
N PRO A 130 8.67 21.56 -4.63
CA PRO A 130 8.09 21.19 -3.34
C PRO A 130 9.20 20.85 -2.32
N THR A 131 8.93 21.09 -1.05
CA THR A 131 9.84 20.70 0.04
C THR A 131 9.73 19.22 0.39
N SER A 132 8.59 18.59 0.10
CA SER A 132 8.36 17.17 0.35
C SER A 132 7.50 16.53 -0.74
N ILE A 133 7.88 15.32 -1.15
CA ILE A 133 7.14 14.49 -2.10
C ILE A 133 6.85 13.17 -1.41
N VAL A 134 5.57 12.83 -1.30
CA VAL A 134 5.12 11.50 -0.88
C VAL A 134 4.73 10.75 -2.14
N SER A 135 5.23 9.53 -2.31
CA SER A 135 4.87 8.72 -3.48
C SER A 135 4.68 7.28 -3.04
N ASP A 136 3.63 6.68 -3.60
CA ASP A 136 3.34 5.26 -3.56
C ASP A 136 4.58 4.50 -4.06
N ARG A 137 4.85 3.31 -3.51
CA ARG A 137 6.03 2.51 -3.87
C ARG A 137 5.91 1.83 -5.23
N ASP A 138 5.72 2.62 -6.28
CA ASP A 138 5.92 2.14 -7.64
C ASP A 138 7.42 1.87 -7.85
N PRO A 139 7.82 0.67 -8.32
CA PRO A 139 9.21 0.35 -8.67
C PRO A 139 9.86 1.39 -9.58
N ARG A 140 9.09 2.07 -10.43
CA ARG A 140 9.57 3.15 -11.31
C ARG A 140 10.01 4.40 -10.53
N PHE A 141 9.46 4.61 -9.33
CA PHE A 141 9.80 5.72 -8.43
C PHE A 141 10.85 5.36 -7.38
N THR A 142 11.34 4.12 -7.40
CA THR A 142 12.47 3.71 -6.57
C THR A 142 13.74 4.51 -6.89
N SER A 143 14.79 4.31 -6.10
CA SER A 143 16.03 5.11 -5.99
C SER A 143 16.60 5.77 -7.25
N HIS A 144 16.42 5.19 -8.44
CA HIS A 144 16.89 5.77 -9.71
C HIS A 144 16.11 7.03 -10.12
N PHE A 145 14.78 7.06 -9.93
CA PHE A 145 13.99 8.25 -10.29
C PHE A 145 14.34 9.41 -9.37
N ARG A 146 14.51 9.10 -8.08
CA ARG A 146 15.10 10.03 -7.11
C ARG A 146 16.44 10.56 -7.62
N GLY A 147 17.36 9.70 -8.05
CA GLY A 147 18.66 10.14 -8.55
C GLY A 147 18.58 11.07 -9.77
N SER A 148 17.69 10.78 -10.73
CA SER A 148 17.48 11.63 -11.91
C SER A 148 16.76 12.94 -11.57
N LEU A 149 15.72 12.89 -10.74
CA LEU A 149 14.98 14.07 -10.29
C LEU A 149 15.85 14.98 -9.41
N GLN A 150 16.64 14.41 -8.49
CA GLN A 150 17.60 15.16 -7.68
C GLN A 150 18.71 15.76 -8.54
N ARG A 151 19.19 15.07 -9.58
CA ARG A 151 20.13 15.66 -10.55
C ARG A 151 19.48 16.81 -11.33
N ALA A 152 18.21 16.68 -11.70
CA ALA A 152 17.48 17.71 -12.42
C ALA A 152 17.11 18.93 -11.54
N LEU A 153 16.87 18.73 -10.24
CA LEU A 153 16.36 19.76 -9.32
C LEU A 153 17.38 20.28 -8.28
N GLY A 154 18.46 19.56 -8.01
CA GLY A 154 19.48 19.92 -7.02
C GLY A 154 19.11 19.73 -5.54
N THR A 155 18.02 19.03 -5.19
CA THR A 155 17.44 19.01 -3.83
C THR A 155 17.40 17.63 -3.13
N LYS A 156 17.22 17.59 -1.79
CA LYS A 156 17.11 16.36 -0.97
C LYS A 156 15.65 15.88 -0.86
N LEU A 157 15.35 14.65 -1.29
CA LEU A 157 14.02 14.01 -1.15
C LEU A 157 13.94 13.09 0.08
N HIS A 158 12.80 13.10 0.77
CA HIS A 158 12.44 12.19 1.87
C HIS A 158 11.19 11.37 1.49
N PHE A 159 11.19 10.06 1.75
CA PHE A 159 10.09 9.12 1.41
C PHE A 159 9.47 8.47 2.66
N SER A 160 8.21 8.07 2.58
CA SER A 160 7.49 7.28 3.59
C SER A 160 7.70 5.77 3.46
N THR A 161 7.37 5.02 4.52
CA THR A 161 7.61 3.58 4.67
C THR A 161 6.59 2.70 3.91
N ALA A 162 6.89 1.40 3.79
CA ALA A 162 6.20 0.44 2.93
C ALA A 162 4.79 0.08 3.38
N PHE A 163 3.93 -0.26 2.40
CA PHE A 163 2.68 -1.00 2.62
C PHE A 163 1.75 -0.38 3.68
N HIS A 164 1.71 0.95 3.75
CA HIS A 164 0.75 1.72 4.54
C HIS A 164 -0.04 2.66 3.61
N PRO A 165 -1.01 2.15 2.84
CA PRO A 165 -1.86 2.98 1.96
C PRO A 165 -2.67 4.05 2.71
N GLN A 166 -2.68 3.98 4.05
CA GLN A 166 -3.32 4.97 4.92
C GLN A 166 -2.51 6.25 5.10
N THR A 167 -1.26 6.32 4.61
CA THR A 167 -0.48 7.58 4.60
C THR A 167 -0.91 8.54 3.48
N ASP A 168 -1.74 8.05 2.53
CA ASP A 168 -2.11 8.75 1.30
C ASP A 168 -3.51 9.40 1.36
N GLY A 169 -4.17 9.36 2.53
CA GLY A 169 -5.44 10.06 2.81
C GLY A 169 -5.25 11.56 3.07
#